data_AF-A0AB36B7T9-F1
#
_entry.id   AF-A0AB36B7T9-F1
#
_cell.length_a   1.000
_cell.length_b   1.000
_cell.length_c   1.000
_cell.angle_alpha   90.00
_cell.angle_beta   90.00
_cell.angle_gamma   90.00
#
_symmetry.space_group_name_H-M   'P 1'
#
loop_
_entity.id
_entity.type
_entity.pdbx_description
1 polymer ?
#
loop_
_entity_poly.entity_id
_entity_poly.type
_entity_poly.pdbx_seq_one_letter_code
_entity_poly.pdbx_strand_id
1 'polypeptide(L)'
;MIDHNAQGWRLNTWKEVKKVIVEAMQKGNMFISEADVNNYYFSDTDRLAQAQTETAISYMEQQIFDGLRVYYSKVDPTKTEEDWKDFYYETADAMFTGTNQFLHMRLFYFVYIPNESRVMIIYSAPFDFFDDTIMEHEFERE
;
A
#
# COMPACT_ATOMS: atom_id res chain seq x y z
N MET A 1 15.39 -9.48 -0.68
CA MET A 1 15.08 -8.66 -1.88
C MET A 1 13.58 -8.52 -1.90
N ILE A 2 13.01 -7.34 -2.18
CA ILE A 2 11.55 -7.20 -2.25
C ILE A 2 11.09 -8.01 -3.47
N ASP A 3 10.09 -8.85 -3.30
CA ASP A 3 9.50 -9.62 -4.39
C ASP A 3 8.30 -8.86 -4.95
N HIS A 4 8.49 -8.28 -6.12
CA HIS A 4 7.47 -7.50 -6.85
C HIS A 4 6.34 -8.36 -7.42
N ASN A 5 6.38 -9.68 -7.28
CA ASN A 5 5.36 -10.62 -7.72
C ASN A 5 4.68 -11.36 -6.55
N ALA A 6 5.12 -11.13 -5.31
CA ALA A 6 4.52 -11.74 -4.14
C ALA A 6 3.23 -11.00 -3.74
N GLN A 7 2.19 -11.78 -3.44
CA GLN A 7 1.05 -11.28 -2.67
C GLN A 7 1.57 -10.87 -1.27
N GLY A 8 1.14 -9.70 -0.78
CA GLY A 8 1.42 -9.14 0.54
C GLY A 8 2.73 -9.52 1.24
N TRP A 9 3.88 -9.21 0.61
CA TRP A 9 5.20 -9.49 1.15
C TRP A 9 5.42 -8.82 2.50
N ARG A 10 5.69 -9.61 3.55
CA ARG A 10 5.98 -9.10 4.89
C ARG A 10 7.35 -8.43 4.95
N LEU A 11 7.37 -7.18 5.41
CA LEU A 11 8.58 -6.41 5.67
C LEU A 11 9.05 -6.70 7.10
N ASN A 12 10.24 -7.29 7.24
CA ASN A 12 10.74 -7.79 8.53
C ASN A 12 11.77 -6.84 9.16
N THR A 13 12.29 -5.89 8.38
CA THR A 13 13.32 -4.96 8.84
C THR A 13 13.01 -3.52 8.46
N TRP A 14 13.45 -2.59 9.29
CA TRP A 14 13.33 -1.16 8.99
C TRP A 14 14.03 -0.74 7.68
N LYS A 15 15.09 -1.47 7.31
CA LYS A 15 15.78 -1.30 6.02
C LYS A 15 14.87 -1.62 4.83
N GLU A 16 14.05 -2.66 4.93
CA GLU A 16 13.07 -3.02 3.89
C GLU A 16 11.95 -1.98 3.81
N VAL A 17 11.46 -1.51 4.97
CA VAL A 17 10.44 -0.45 5.00
C VAL A 17 10.94 0.82 4.31
N LYS A 18 12.14 1.31 4.66
CA LYS A 18 12.74 2.47 3.99
C LYS A 18 12.87 2.28 2.49
N LYS A 19 13.25 1.07 2.05
CA LYS A 19 13.38 0.77 0.62
C LYS A 19 12.03 0.87 -0.10
N VAL A 20 10.97 0.30 0.48
CA VAL A 20 9.60 0.37 -0.08
C VAL A 20 9.11 1.82 -0.12
N ILE A 21 9.33 2.62 0.94
CA ILE A 21 8.92 4.03 0.96
C ILE A 21 9.69 4.86 -0.08
N VAL A 22 10.99 4.62 -0.25
CA VAL A 22 11.77 5.28 -1.33
C VAL A 22 11.23 4.92 -2.71
N GLU A 23 10.77 3.67 -2.90
CA GLU A 23 10.15 3.24 -4.15
C GLU A 23 8.77 3.86 -4.35
N ALA A 24 7.98 4.00 -3.29
CA ALA A 24 6.65 4.63 -3.29
C ALA A 24 6.72 6.07 -3.79
N MET A 25 7.64 6.84 -3.20
CA MET A 25 7.72 8.29 -3.37
C MET A 25 8.62 8.70 -4.53
N GLN A 26 8.91 7.78 -5.46
CA GLN A 26 9.68 8.11 -6.65
C GLN A 26 8.95 9.14 -7.52
N LYS A 27 9.75 9.96 -8.20
CA LYS A 27 9.25 10.92 -9.16
C LYS A 27 8.37 10.23 -10.22
N GLY A 28 7.20 10.81 -10.45
CA GLY A 28 6.20 10.30 -11.40
C GLY A 28 5.18 9.34 -10.78
N ASN A 29 5.37 8.89 -9.54
CA ASN A 29 4.34 8.13 -8.85
C ASN A 29 3.26 9.06 -8.29
N MET A 30 2.03 8.56 -8.29
CA MET A 30 0.92 9.14 -7.57
C MET A 30 0.70 8.32 -6.31
N PHE A 31 0.40 8.96 -5.17
CA PHE A 31 0.01 8.23 -3.97
C PHE A 31 -1.13 8.89 -3.19
N ILE A 32 -1.87 8.05 -2.47
CA ILE A 32 -2.85 8.42 -1.45
C ILE A 32 -2.33 7.87 -0.12
N SER A 33 -2.47 8.64 0.95
CA SER A 33 -2.04 8.23 2.29
C SER A 33 -3.24 8.14 3.24
N GLU A 34 -3.17 7.23 4.21
CA GLU A 34 -4.11 7.15 5.33
C GLU A 34 -4.31 8.50 6.03
N ALA A 35 -3.25 9.30 6.12
CA ALA A 35 -3.27 10.59 6.79
C ALA A 35 -4.17 11.61 6.07
N ASP A 36 -4.45 11.39 4.78
CA ASP A 36 -5.26 12.27 3.95
C ASP A 36 -5.89 11.51 2.78
N VAL A 37 -6.88 10.66 3.10
CA VAL A 37 -7.53 9.73 2.16
C VAL A 37 -8.33 10.41 1.03
N ASN A 38 -8.63 11.70 1.18
CA ASN A 38 -9.40 12.47 0.20
C ASN A 38 -8.52 13.19 -0.83
N ASN A 39 -7.19 13.18 -0.63
CA ASN A 39 -6.25 13.83 -1.53
C ASN A 39 -5.25 12.81 -2.09
N TYR A 40 -4.84 13.06 -3.33
CA TYR A 40 -3.72 12.37 -3.94
C TYR A 40 -2.58 13.35 -4.16
N TYR A 41 -1.37 12.80 -4.10
CA TYR A 41 -0.13 13.54 -4.20
C TYR A 41 0.66 13.01 -5.39
N PHE A 42 1.33 13.91 -6.10
CA PHE A 42 2.17 13.56 -7.23
C PHE A 42 3.57 14.10 -7.03
N SER A 43 4.58 13.26 -7.20
CA SER A 43 5.98 13.67 -7.12
C SER A 43 6.47 14.13 -8.51
N ASP A 44 6.12 15.34 -8.93
CA ASP A 44 6.45 15.86 -10.27
C ASP A 44 7.94 16.22 -10.44
N THR A 45 8.64 16.48 -9.35
CA THR A 45 10.04 16.88 -9.31
C THR A 45 10.85 16.02 -8.33
N ASP A 46 12.15 15.89 -8.59
CA ASP A 46 13.06 15.14 -7.72
C ASP A 46 13.12 15.73 -6.29
N ARG A 47 13.01 17.06 -6.18
CA ARG A 47 12.93 17.75 -4.88
C ARG A 47 11.65 17.38 -4.12
N LEU A 48 10.52 17.32 -4.79
CA LEU A 48 9.25 16.97 -4.16
C LEU A 48 9.23 15.48 -3.76
N ALA A 49 9.70 14.60 -4.64
CA ALA A 49 9.90 13.17 -4.37
C ALA A 49 10.76 12.96 -3.11
N GLN A 50 11.89 13.68 -2.99
CA GLN A 50 12.74 13.60 -1.80
C GLN A 50 12.01 14.07 -0.53
N ALA A 51 11.33 15.22 -0.58
CA ALA A 51 10.61 15.76 0.58
C ALA A 51 9.46 14.84 1.03
N GLN A 52 8.73 14.25 0.08
CA GLN A 52 7.68 13.27 0.36
C GLN A 52 8.27 11.97 0.91
N THR A 53 9.42 11.52 0.40
CA THR A 53 10.15 10.36 0.96
C THR A 53 10.53 10.59 2.41
N GLU A 54 11.12 11.74 2.73
CA GLU A 54 11.54 12.09 4.10
C GLU A 54 10.33 12.18 5.04
N THR A 55 9.24 12.80 4.58
CA THR A 55 7.97 12.91 5.32
C THR A 55 7.37 11.53 5.57
N ALA A 56 7.31 10.67 4.55
CA ALA A 56 6.75 9.34 4.66
C ALA A 56 7.57 8.43 5.58
N ILE A 57 8.91 8.51 5.52
CA ILE A 57 9.78 7.79 6.46
C ILE A 57 9.52 8.27 7.89
N SER A 58 9.49 9.58 8.14
CA SER A 58 9.26 10.13 9.48
C SER A 58 7.89 9.75 10.02
N TYR A 59 6.86 9.77 9.18
CA TYR A 59 5.52 9.30 9.54
C TYR A 59 5.54 7.83 9.93
N MET A 60 6.17 6.97 9.13
CA MET A 60 6.24 5.52 9.39
C MET A 60 7.07 5.18 10.65
N GLU A 61 8.11 5.95 10.98
CA GLU A 61 8.89 5.78 12.24
C GLU A 61 8.04 6.02 13.50
N GLN A 62 6.94 6.75 13.39
CA GLN A 62 6.02 7.04 14.50
C GLN A 62 4.88 6.03 14.61
N GLN A 63 4.74 5.10 13.66
CA GLN A 63 3.67 4.12 13.65
C GLN A 63 4.05 2.86 14.44
N ILE A 64 3.05 2.25 15.07
CA ILE A 64 3.12 0.89 15.60
C ILE A 64 2.33 0.00 14.65
N PHE A 65 2.94 -1.09 14.18
CA PHE A 65 2.33 -2.07 13.29
C PHE A 65 2.84 -3.48 13.62
N ASP A 66 1.95 -4.47 13.62
CA ASP A 66 2.28 -5.85 13.99
C ASP A 66 2.70 -6.71 12.78
N GLY A 67 2.41 -6.24 11.56
CA GLY A 67 2.69 -6.96 10.32
C GLY A 67 2.68 -6.04 9.11
N LEU A 68 3.68 -5.17 8.98
CA LEU A 68 3.81 -4.33 7.79
C LEU A 68 4.11 -5.19 6.56
N ARG A 69 3.35 -4.95 5.50
CA ARG A 69 3.35 -5.68 4.25
C ARG A 69 3.33 -4.71 3.08
N VAL A 70 3.86 -5.18 1.97
CA VAL A 70 3.75 -4.51 0.67
C VAL A 70 3.12 -5.47 -0.32
N TYR A 71 2.11 -4.99 -1.04
CA TYR A 71 1.50 -5.69 -2.16
C TYR A 71 1.79 -4.93 -3.44
N TYR A 72 2.15 -5.65 -4.50
CA TYR A 72 2.20 -5.12 -5.86
C TYR A 72 1.12 -5.79 -6.68
N SER A 73 0.29 -5.00 -7.35
CA SER A 73 -0.68 -5.57 -8.28
C SER A 73 0.01 -6.14 -9.52
N LYS A 74 -0.72 -6.99 -10.24
CA LYS A 74 -0.37 -7.31 -11.62
C LYS A 74 -0.29 -6.02 -12.45
N VAL A 75 0.59 -6.04 -13.43
CA VAL A 75 0.66 -5.01 -14.47
C VAL A 75 -0.57 -5.11 -15.34
N ASP A 76 -1.32 -4.02 -15.43
CA ASP A 76 -2.53 -3.93 -16.24
C ASP A 76 -2.59 -2.57 -16.95
N PRO A 77 -2.14 -2.48 -18.22
CA PRO A 77 -2.13 -1.24 -18.98
C PRO A 77 -3.54 -0.81 -19.43
N THR A 78 -4.57 -1.63 -19.20
CA THR A 78 -5.95 -1.27 -19.54
C THR A 78 -6.62 -0.45 -18.44
N LYS A 79 -6.12 -0.55 -17.19
CA LYS A 79 -6.59 0.24 -16.06
C LYS A 79 -6.01 1.65 -16.09
N THR A 80 -6.91 2.63 -16.02
CA THR A 80 -6.62 4.05 -15.92
C THR A 80 -6.30 4.45 -14.48
N GLU A 81 -5.85 5.70 -14.28
CA GLU A 81 -5.67 6.27 -12.93
C GLU A 81 -6.98 6.24 -12.12
N GLU A 82 -8.13 6.46 -12.77
CA GLU A 82 -9.45 6.42 -12.13
C GLU A 82 -9.82 4.99 -11.71
N ASP A 83 -9.58 3.99 -12.56
CA ASP A 83 -9.79 2.58 -12.20
C ASP A 83 -8.94 2.16 -10.97
N TRP A 84 -7.72 2.69 -10.87
CA TRP A 84 -6.88 2.44 -9.69
C TRP A 84 -7.33 3.21 -8.46
N LYS A 85 -7.95 4.38 -8.60
CA LYS A 85 -8.57 5.10 -7.48
C LYS A 85 -9.80 4.38 -6.97
N ASP A 86 -10.65 3.88 -7.86
CA ASP A 86 -11.80 3.06 -7.47
C ASP A 86 -11.33 1.81 -6.72
N PHE A 87 -10.29 1.14 -7.23
CA PHE A 87 -9.65 0.01 -6.55
C PHE A 87 -9.11 0.37 -5.15
N TYR A 88 -8.57 1.58 -4.96
CA TYR A 88 -8.17 2.07 -3.64
C TYR A 88 -9.36 2.18 -2.69
N TYR A 89 -10.46 2.82 -3.11
CA TYR A 89 -11.63 3.01 -2.26
C TYR A 89 -12.28 1.67 -1.89
N GLU A 90 -12.39 0.75 -2.85
CA GLU A 90 -12.85 -0.62 -2.61
C GLU A 90 -11.94 -1.35 -1.60
N THR A 91 -10.62 -1.24 -1.76
CA THR A 91 -9.65 -1.87 -0.85
C THR A 91 -9.73 -1.27 0.55
N ALA A 92 -9.79 0.05 0.66
CA ALA A 92 -9.89 0.75 1.94
C ALA A 92 -11.19 0.35 2.66
N ASP A 93 -12.33 0.37 1.97
CA ASP A 93 -13.61 -0.05 2.55
C ASP A 93 -13.55 -1.51 3.02
N ALA A 94 -13.02 -2.42 2.21
CA ALA A 94 -12.87 -3.83 2.59
C ALA A 94 -11.92 -4.04 3.79
N MET A 95 -10.82 -3.30 3.87
CA MET A 95 -9.89 -3.37 5.02
C MET A 95 -10.46 -2.76 6.30
N PHE A 96 -11.38 -1.80 6.21
CA PHE A 96 -11.88 -1.04 7.36
C PHE A 96 -13.32 -1.37 7.78
N THR A 97 -13.98 -2.34 7.13
CA THR A 97 -15.35 -2.77 7.47
C THR A 97 -15.38 -4.10 8.23
N GLY A 98 -16.44 -4.31 9.03
CA GLY A 98 -16.76 -5.58 9.66
C GLY A 98 -15.70 -6.11 10.64
N THR A 99 -15.31 -7.38 10.46
CA THR A 99 -14.33 -8.11 11.30
C THR A 99 -12.91 -7.55 11.17
N ASN A 100 -12.56 -6.96 10.02
CA ASN A 100 -11.22 -6.41 9.75
C ASN A 100 -10.89 -5.19 10.62
N GLN A 101 -11.91 -4.44 11.06
CA GLN A 101 -11.75 -3.35 12.02
C GLN A 101 -11.19 -3.82 13.37
N PHE A 102 -11.52 -5.06 13.78
CA PHE A 102 -11.03 -5.66 15.03
C PHE A 102 -9.62 -6.25 14.90
N LEU A 103 -9.10 -6.39 13.68
CA LEU A 103 -7.79 -6.97 13.39
C LEU A 103 -6.67 -5.91 13.29
N HIS A 104 -6.96 -4.66 13.68
CA HIS A 104 -6.02 -3.53 13.65
C HIS A 104 -5.33 -3.36 12.28
N MET A 105 -6.06 -3.65 11.20
CA MET A 105 -5.58 -3.46 9.85
C MET A 105 -5.47 -1.98 9.51
N ARG A 106 -4.40 -1.60 8.80
CA ARG A 106 -4.17 -0.21 8.38
C ARG A 106 -3.61 -0.15 6.96
N LEU A 107 -4.17 0.70 6.12
CA LEU A 107 -3.66 1.00 4.79
C LEU A 107 -2.89 2.32 4.86
N PHE A 108 -1.56 2.27 4.84
CA PHE A 108 -0.71 3.46 5.00
C PHE A 108 -0.56 4.27 3.71
N TYR A 109 -0.26 3.58 2.61
CA TYR A 109 -0.06 4.19 1.31
C TYR A 109 -0.62 3.32 0.20
N PHE A 110 -1.36 3.96 -0.70
CA PHE A 110 -1.71 3.42 -2.00
C PHE A 110 -0.93 4.20 -3.06
N VAL A 111 -0.17 3.52 -3.90
CA VAL A 111 0.74 4.15 -4.85
C VAL A 111 0.41 3.63 -6.23
N TYR A 112 0.02 4.51 -7.14
CA TYR A 112 -0.03 4.21 -8.56
C TYR A 112 1.33 4.52 -9.19
N ILE A 113 1.87 3.54 -9.91
CA ILE A 113 3.16 3.60 -10.60
C ILE A 113 2.87 3.64 -12.11
N PRO A 114 2.75 4.82 -12.73
CA PRO A 114 2.25 4.94 -14.09
C PRO A 114 3.12 4.22 -15.12
N ASN A 115 4.44 4.29 -14.95
CA ASN A 115 5.41 3.68 -15.86
C ASN A 115 5.33 2.14 -15.90
N GLU A 116 4.75 1.53 -14.87
CA GLU A 116 4.59 0.08 -14.75
C GLU A 116 3.11 -0.35 -14.88
N SER A 117 2.19 0.61 -15.03
CA SER A 117 0.74 0.37 -15.09
C SER A 117 0.23 -0.58 -13.98
N ARG A 118 0.66 -0.31 -12.75
CA ARG A 118 0.27 -1.10 -11.57
C ARG A 118 0.24 -0.25 -10.31
N VAL A 119 -0.24 -0.84 -9.23
CA VAL A 119 -0.24 -0.22 -7.92
C VAL A 119 0.63 -0.97 -6.92
N MET A 120 1.15 -0.23 -5.96
CA MET A 120 1.79 -0.74 -4.76
C MET A 120 0.97 -0.29 -3.55
N ILE A 121 0.68 -1.22 -2.63
CA ILE A 121 -0.09 -0.95 -1.41
C ILE A 121 0.78 -1.30 -0.21
N ILE A 122 1.00 -0.32 0.66
CA ILE A 122 1.71 -0.48 1.93
C ILE A 122 0.69 -0.50 3.04
N TYR A 123 0.61 -1.62 3.76
CA TYR A 123 -0.42 -1.84 4.75
C TYR A 123 0.12 -2.66 5.93
N SER A 124 -0.54 -2.59 7.08
CA SER A 124 -0.31 -3.47 8.22
C SER A 124 -1.48 -4.41 8.38
N ALA A 125 -1.22 -5.71 8.43
CA ALA A 125 -2.22 -6.72 8.71
C ALA A 125 -1.59 -7.99 9.32
N PRO A 126 -2.32 -8.72 10.18
CA PRO A 126 -1.84 -9.97 10.77
C PRO A 126 -1.62 -11.08 9.71
N PHE A 127 -2.45 -11.10 8.66
CA PHE A 127 -2.35 -12.01 7.51
C PHE A 127 -2.14 -11.23 6.20
N ASP A 128 -1.93 -11.95 5.09
CA ASP A 128 -1.89 -11.33 3.77
C ASP A 128 -3.31 -11.10 3.26
N PHE A 129 -3.73 -9.84 3.23
CA PHE A 129 -5.07 -9.45 2.80
C PHE A 129 -5.33 -9.73 1.31
N PHE A 130 -4.28 -9.76 0.50
CA PHE A 130 -4.37 -9.97 -0.96
C PHE A 130 -4.08 -11.41 -1.36
N ASP A 131 -3.99 -12.32 -0.38
CA ASP A 131 -3.94 -13.75 -0.62
C ASP A 131 -5.38 -14.29 -0.74
N ASP A 132 -5.77 -14.56 -1.97
CA ASP A 132 -7.08 -15.11 -2.31
C ASP A 132 -7.36 -16.47 -1.63
N THR A 133 -6.32 -17.19 -1.17
CA THR A 133 -6.47 -18.49 -0.49
C THR A 133 -6.78 -18.38 1.00
N ILE A 134 -6.53 -17.22 1.61
CA ILE A 134 -6.80 -16.97 3.03
C ILE A 134 -8.24 -16.49 3.23
N MET A 135 -8.76 -15.68 2.31
CA MET A 135 -10.13 -15.14 2.36
C MET A 135 -11.21 -16.24 2.30
N GLU A 136 -10.95 -17.40 1.68
CA GLU A 136 -11.90 -18.52 1.68
C GLU A 136 -11.91 -19.30 3.02
N HIS A 137 -10.82 -19.31 3.79
CA HIS A 137 -10.69 -20.17 4.97
C HIS A 137 -11.11 -19.55 6.30
N GLU A 138 -11.15 -18.21 6.44
CA GLU A 138 -11.61 -17.56 7.67
C GLU A 138 -13.12 -17.24 7.68
N PHE A 139 -13.79 -17.20 6.52
CA PHE A 139 -15.22 -16.92 6.42
C PHE A 139 -16.14 -18.17 6.41
N GLU A 140 -15.59 -19.38 6.29
CA GLU A 140 -16.36 -20.64 6.44
C GLU A 140 -16.46 -21.15 7.90
N ARG A 141 -15.97 -20.37 8.88
CA ARG A 141 -16.13 -20.67 10.31
C ARG A 141 -17.18 -19.77 10.96
N GLU A 142 -18.40 -19.80 10.44
CA GLU A 142 -19.64 -19.48 11.17
C GLU A 142 -20.59 -20.67 11.11
#